data_AF-A0A4Q3RVL2-F1
#
_entry.id   AF-A0A4Q3RVL2-F1
#
_cell.length_a   1.000
_cell.length_b   1.000
_cell.length_c   1.000
_cell.angle_alpha   90.00
_cell.angle_beta   90.00
_cell.angle_gamma   90.00
#
_symmetry.space_group_name_H-M   'P 1'
#
loop_
_entity.id
_entity.type
_entity.pdbx_description
1 polymer ?
#
loop_
_entity_poly.entity_id
_entity_poly.type
_entity_poly.pdbx_seq_one_letter_code
_entity_poly.pdbx_strand_id
1 'polypeptide(L)' 'MKSLYIVRHAKSSWGDFTLPDFDRPLNERGKRDAPVMAKRLLDGKIEIDVFMS' A
#
# COMPACT_ATOMS: atom_id res chain seq x y z
N MET A 1 -24.77 -0.25 -7.43
CA MET A 1 -23.63 -0.49 -8.34
C MET A 1 -22.42 -0.87 -7.50
N LYS A 2 -21.57 -1.80 -7.94
CA LYS A 2 -20.38 -2.22 -7.18
C LYS A 2 -19.13 -1.58 -7.76
N SER A 3 -18.19 -1.20 -6.91
CA SER A 3 -16.89 -0.62 -7.27
C SER A 3 -15.78 -1.51 -6.72
N LEU A 4 -14.71 -1.72 -7.48
CA LEU A 4 -13.52 -2.45 -7.06
C LEU A 4 -12.29 -1.56 -7.26
N TYR A 5 -11.54 -1.34 -6.18
CA TYR A 5 -10.29 -0.59 -6.21
C TYR A 5 -9.13 -1.57 -6.04
N ILE A 6 -8.21 -1.57 -7.00
CA ILE A 6 -7.01 -2.43 -6.97
C ILE A 6 -5.80 -1.54 -6.69
N VAL A 7 -5.08 -1.84 -5.61
CA VAL A 7 -3.92 -1.09 -5.18
C VAL A 7 -2.75 -2.05 -5.01
N ARG A 8 -1.59 -1.70 -5.57
CA ARG A 8 -0.36 -2.45 -5.32
C ARG A 8 0.24 -2.00 -3.98
N HIS A 9 0.89 -2.92 -3.26
CA HIS A 9 1.71 -2.57 -2.10
C HIS A 9 2.72 -1.44 -2.43
N ALA A 10 3.05 -0.64 -1.41
CA ALA A 10 4.05 0.41 -1.54
C ALA A 10 5.47 -0.18 -1.63
N LYS A 11 6.47 0.64 -1.99
CA LYS A 11 7.80 0.13 -2.34
C LYS A 11 8.48 -0.63 -1.19
N SER A 12 8.86 -1.89 -1.45
CA SER A 12 9.61 -2.74 -0.52
C SER A 12 11.09 -2.35 -0.40
N SER A 13 11.73 -2.82 0.67
CA SER A 13 13.14 -2.65 0.98
C SER A 13 13.97 -3.79 0.39
N TRP A 14 15.12 -3.41 -0.13
CA TRP A 14 16.19 -4.30 -0.61
C TRP A 14 17.50 -4.08 0.15
N GLY A 15 17.43 -3.39 1.31
CA GLY A 15 18.62 -3.09 2.13
C GLY A 15 19.19 -4.30 2.87
N ASP A 16 18.40 -5.37 3.01
CA ASP A 16 18.84 -6.66 3.52
C ASP A 16 18.63 -7.74 2.45
N PHE A 17 19.72 -8.36 2.03
CA PHE A 17 19.75 -9.42 1.02
C PHE A 17 19.50 -10.81 1.60
N THR A 18 19.54 -10.96 2.92
CA THR A 18 19.29 -12.24 3.61
C THR A 18 17.80 -12.54 3.78
N LEU A 19 16.95 -11.51 3.68
CA LEU A 19 15.50 -11.66 3.81
C LEU A 19 14.88 -12.35 2.59
N PRO A 20 14.03 -13.38 2.82
CA PRO A 20 13.10 -13.88 1.81
C PRO A 20 12.18 -12.77 1.30
N ASP A 21 11.68 -12.91 0.07
CA ASP A 21 10.83 -11.89 -0.57
C ASP A 21 9.57 -11.56 0.24
N PHE A 22 8.91 -12.60 0.78
CA PHE A 22 7.68 -12.46 1.59
C PHE A 22 7.88 -11.60 2.84
N ASP A 23 9.06 -11.64 3.45
CA ASP A 23 9.36 -10.92 4.70
C ASP A 23 9.89 -9.50 4.46
N ARG A 24 9.99 -9.05 3.19
CA ARG A 24 10.57 -7.74 2.87
C ARG A 24 9.68 -6.60 3.39
N PRO A 25 10.20 -5.73 4.28
CA PRO A 25 9.44 -4.59 4.77
C PRO A 25 9.37 -3.47 3.73
N LEU A 26 8.54 -2.45 3.97
CA LEU A 26 8.57 -1.20 3.19
C LEU A 26 9.87 -0.43 3.41
N ASN A 27 10.39 0.20 2.36
CA ASN A 27 11.46 1.18 2.49
C ASN A 27 10.93 2.57 2.85
N GLU A 28 11.82 3.53 3.10
CA GLU A 28 11.44 4.90 3.49
C GLU A 28 10.56 5.61 2.46
N ARG A 29 10.73 5.32 1.16
CA ARG A 29 9.81 5.81 0.12
C ARG A 29 8.45 5.13 0.25
N GLY A 30 8.40 3.81 0.42
CA GLY A 30 7.16 3.06 0.58
C GLY A 30 6.34 3.55 1.78
N LYS A 31 6.99 3.81 2.92
CA LYS A 31 6.36 4.36 4.13
C LYS A 31 5.80 5.77 3.91
N ARG A 32 6.45 6.60 3.10
CA ARG A 32 5.92 7.94 2.74
C ARG A 32 4.79 7.88 1.71
N ASP A 33 4.91 7.02 0.70
CA ASP A 33 3.97 6.95 -0.42
C ASP A 33 2.65 6.27 -0.02
N ALA A 34 2.66 5.28 0.89
CA ALA A 34 1.45 4.57 1.32
C ALA A 34 0.37 5.49 1.93
N PRO A 35 0.67 6.37 2.91
CA PRO A 35 -0.29 7.35 3.42
C PRO A 35 -0.82 8.32 2.36
N VAL A 36 0.01 8.70 1.38
CA VAL A 36 -0.42 9.61 0.30
C VAL A 36 -1.51 8.95 -0.56
N MET A 37 -1.37 7.65 -0.86
CA MET A 37 -2.40 6.91 -1.58
C MET A 37 -3.69 6.76 -0.76
N ALA A 38 -3.58 6.47 0.53
CA ALA A 38 -4.73 6.42 1.42
C ALA A 38 -5.46 7.78 1.47
N LYS A 39 -4.72 8.88 1.56
CA LYS A 39 -5.27 10.23 1.55
C LYS A 39 -6.07 10.53 0.28
N ARG A 40 -5.64 10.07 -0.90
CA ARG A 40 -6.40 10.26 -2.15
C ARG A 40 -7.77 9.58 -2.13
N LEU A 41 -7.87 8.40 -1.51
CA LEU A 41 -9.15 7.70 -1.37
C LEU A 41 -10.09 8.46 -0.42
N LEU A 42 -9.55 8.95 0.70
CA LEU A 42 -10.28 9.75 1.68
C LEU A 42 -10.75 11.09 1.08
N ASP A 43 -9.86 11.81 0.40
CA ASP A 43 -10.18 13.09 -0.25
C ASP A 43 -11.23 12.90 -1.37
N GLY A 44 -11.21 11.73 -2.04
CA GLY A 44 -12.23 11.30 -3.00
C GLY A 44 -13.56 10.86 -2.38
N LYS A 45 -13.68 10.87 -1.04
CA LYS A 45 -14.84 10.38 -0.28
C LYS A 45 -15.25 8.95 -0.67
N ILE A 46 -14.26 8.10 -0.94
CA ILE A 46 -14.48 6.70 -1.28
C ILE A 46 -14.70 5.93 0.01
N GLU A 47 -15.92 5.41 0.19
CA GLU A 47 -16.23 4.46 1.26
C GLU A 47 -15.70 3.07 0.89
N ILE A 48 -15.01 2.43 1.84
CA ILE A 48 -14.46 1.08 1.68
C ILE A 48 -15.28 0.13 2.55
N ASP A 49 -16.20 -0.60 1.93
CA ASP A 49 -17.01 -1.59 2.63
C ASP A 49 -16.17 -2.79 3.10
N VAL A 50 -15.18 -3.19 2.31
CA VAL A 50 -14.28 -4.32 2.57
C VAL A 50 -12.86 -3.98 2.11
N PHE A 51 -11.87 -4.24 2.96
CA PHE A 51 -10.44 -4.13 2.66
C PHE A 51 -9.78 -5.49 2.75
N MET A 52 -8.99 -5.86 1.73
CA MET A 52 -8.20 -7.10 1.67
C MET A 52 -6.76 -6.73 1.31
N SER A 53 -5.78 -7.27 2.05
CA SER A 53 -4.35 -7.07 1.84
C SER A 53 -3.59 -8.39 1.87
#